data_AF-A0A4U3M3Q9-F1
#
_entry.id   AF-A0A4U3M3Q9-F1
#
_cell.length_a   1.000
_cell.length_b   1.000
_cell.length_c   1.000
_cell.angle_alpha   90.00
_cell.angle_beta   90.00
_cell.angle_gamma   90.00
#
_symmetry.space_group_name_H-M   'P 1'
#
loop_
_entity.id
_entity.type
_entity.pdbx_description
1 polymer ?
#
loop_
_entity_poly.entity_id
_entity_poly.type
_entity_poly.pdbx_seq_one_letter_code
_entity_poly.pdbx_strand_id
1 'polypeptide(L)'
;MSTSDLLVTPAQRDRAVEILKEMYADGRLDHMEFDLRLEKALKARTRAELNSTFDGLVARPVPTFAPAAFTRPAPIQRYEGDGRGMGTVAHWLGYPTFFVGPAIVVATTGQKNPAVRRHAVEALNFQLTAVGAFAALGILTGFTHGFLGFLFPILGILWFLLTGIGGLATAATGKFRYPFTLRLIK
;
A
#
# COMPACT_ATOMS: atom_id res chain seq x y z
N MET A 1 -23.08 1.87 29.68
CA MET A 1 -21.65 1.89 30.02
C MET A 1 -20.90 2.43 28.80
N SER A 2 -20.38 3.66 28.88
CA SER A 2 -19.71 4.29 27.75
C SER A 2 -18.37 3.59 27.49
N THR A 3 -17.95 3.43 26.23
CA THR A 3 -16.67 2.79 25.88
C THR A 3 -15.44 3.50 26.46
N SER A 4 -15.62 4.73 26.94
CA SER A 4 -14.63 5.55 27.64
C SER A 4 -14.19 4.99 29.01
N ASP A 5 -15.08 4.29 29.71
CA ASP A 5 -14.86 3.80 31.09
C ASP A 5 -14.23 2.39 31.14
N LEU A 6 -13.94 1.82 29.97
CA LEU A 6 -13.35 0.48 29.88
C LEU A 6 -11.88 0.50 30.36
N LEU A 7 -11.54 -0.48 31.21
CA LEU A 7 -10.19 -0.68 31.69
C LEU A 7 -9.24 -1.03 30.53
N VAL A 8 -8.04 -0.47 30.59
CA VAL A 8 -7.02 -0.67 29.57
C VAL A 8 -6.23 -1.93 29.86
N THR A 9 -6.08 -2.79 28.85
CA THR A 9 -5.26 -4.00 28.97
C THR A 9 -3.76 -3.68 28.84
N PRO A 10 -2.85 -4.50 29.38
CA PRO A 10 -1.41 -4.33 29.18
C PRO A 10 -1.04 -4.20 27.70
N ALA A 11 -1.60 -5.05 26.84
CA ALA A 11 -1.37 -5.01 25.39
C ALA A 11 -1.82 -3.69 24.73
N GLN A 12 -2.85 -3.03 25.26
CA GLN A 12 -3.27 -1.71 24.79
C GLN A 12 -2.30 -0.60 25.21
N ARG A 13 -1.75 -0.69 26.43
CA ARG A 13 -0.67 0.22 26.89
C ARG A 13 0.59 0.04 26.06
N ASP A 14 1.02 -1.20 25.84
CA ASP A 14 2.23 -1.51 25.07
C ASP A 14 2.15 -0.98 23.63
N ARG A 15 0.99 -1.13 22.99
CA ARG A 15 0.74 -0.55 21.66
C ARG A 15 0.79 0.98 21.67
N ALA A 16 0.23 1.62 22.69
CA ALA A 16 0.28 3.07 22.79
C ALA A 16 1.72 3.58 22.98
N VAL A 17 2.54 2.85 23.74
CA VAL A 17 3.98 3.14 23.90
C VAL A 17 4.72 3.01 22.57
N GLU A 18 4.44 1.98 21.78
CA GLU A 18 5.05 1.78 20.47
C GLU A 18 4.74 2.95 19.50
N ILE A 19 3.49 3.40 19.48
CA ILE A 19 3.07 4.54 18.66
C ILE A 19 3.78 5.84 19.11
N LEU A 20 3.93 6.08 20.41
CA LEU A 20 4.67 7.24 20.91
C LEU A 20 6.16 7.19 20.53
N LYS A 21 6.77 5.99 20.54
CA LYS A 21 8.17 5.80 20.11
C LYS A 21 8.36 6.06 18.62
N GLU A 22 7.42 5.60 17.79
CA GLU A 22 7.41 5.88 16.34
C GLU A 22 7.32 7.40 16.07
N MET A 23 6.43 8.10 16.78
CA MET A 23 6.27 9.55 16.65
C MET A 23 7.51 10.35 17.11
N TYR A 24 8.22 9.86 18.12
CA TYR A 24 9.51 10.42 18.54
C TYR A 24 10.61 10.17 17.49
N ALA A 25 10.68 8.96 16.94
CA ALA A 25 11.63 8.63 15.86
C ALA A 25 11.39 9.47 14.59
N ASP A 26 10.13 9.80 14.30
CA ASP A 26 9.73 10.69 13.20
C ASP A 26 9.96 12.18 13.49
N GLY A 27 10.48 12.54 14.67
CA GLY A 27 10.73 13.94 15.08
C GLY A 27 9.46 14.76 15.31
N ARG A 28 8.29 14.11 15.40
CA ARG A 28 6.99 14.75 15.66
C ARG A 28 6.74 15.00 17.13
N LEU A 29 7.53 14.37 17.99
CA LEU A 29 7.58 14.56 19.43
C LEU A 29 8.99 14.98 19.81
N ASP A 30 9.11 16.04 20.61
CA ASP A 30 10.36 16.34 21.30
C ASP A 30 10.58 15.36 22.46
N HIS A 31 11.82 15.22 22.92
CA HIS A 31 12.21 14.27 23.96
C HIS A 31 11.44 14.49 25.27
N MET A 32 11.29 15.74 25.70
CA MET A 32 10.52 16.08 26.91
C MET A 32 9.03 15.75 26.76
N GLU A 33 8.47 15.92 25.57
CA GLU A 33 7.07 15.64 25.30
C GLU A 33 6.81 14.13 25.20
N PHE A 34 7.75 13.40 24.62
CA PHE A 34 7.73 11.94 24.57
C PHE A 34 7.73 11.35 25.99
N ASP A 35 8.64 11.77 26.86
CA ASP A 35 8.76 11.24 28.22
C ASP A 35 7.49 11.48 29.05
N LEU A 36 6.92 12.70 28.98
CA LEU A 36 5.68 13.06 29.67
C LEU A 36 4.50 12.22 29.20
N ARG A 37 4.38 11.99 27.89
CA ARG A 37 3.27 11.20 27.31
C ARG A 37 3.45 9.70 27.55
N LEU A 38 4.69 9.21 27.55
CA LEU A 38 5.03 7.82 27.89
C LEU A 38 4.63 7.51 29.33
N GLU A 39 5.00 8.37 30.27
CA GLU A 39 4.63 8.21 31.68
C GLU A 39 3.11 8.19 31.87
N LYS A 40 2.40 9.13 31.22
CA LYS A 40 0.93 9.21 31.25
C LYS A 40 0.28 7.94 30.68
N ALA A 41 0.83 7.37 29.61
CA ALA A 41 0.31 6.15 28.99
C ALA A 41 0.51 4.91 29.87
N LEU A 42 1.64 4.81 30.57
CA LEU A 42 1.92 3.70 31.48
C LEU A 42 1.03 3.73 32.73
N LYS A 43 0.68 4.93 33.20
CA LYS A 43 -0.20 5.16 34.36
C LYS A 43 -1.70 5.08 34.04
N ALA A 44 -2.08 5.17 32.76
CA ALA A 44 -3.48 5.15 32.34
C ALA A 44 -4.18 3.83 32.71
N ARG A 45 -5.33 3.93 33.39
CA ARG A 45 -6.17 2.78 33.78
C ARG A 45 -7.41 2.66 32.90
N THR A 46 -7.90 3.77 32.37
CA THR A 46 -9.09 3.82 31.52
C THR A 46 -8.76 4.16 30.07
N ARG A 47 -9.63 3.73 29.15
CA ARG A 47 -9.45 4.00 27.72
C ARG A 47 -9.48 5.50 27.42
N ALA A 48 -10.27 6.27 28.18
CA ALA A 48 -10.27 7.72 28.12
C ALA A 48 -8.90 8.32 28.52
N GLU A 49 -8.31 7.86 29.63
CA GLU A 49 -6.98 8.30 30.06
C GLU A 49 -5.91 7.96 29.02
N LEU A 50 -5.94 6.75 28.45
CA LEU A 50 -5.00 6.34 27.42
C LEU A 50 -5.15 7.17 26.14
N ASN A 51 -6.38 7.52 25.75
CA ASN A 51 -6.59 8.38 24.58
C ASN A 51 -6.05 9.80 24.82
N SER A 52 -6.17 10.32 26.04
CA SER A 52 -5.69 11.67 26.38
C SER A 52 -4.16 11.83 26.31
N THR A 53 -3.40 10.73 26.17
CA THR A 53 -1.94 10.81 25.94
C THR A 53 -1.61 11.22 24.51
N PHE A 54 -2.58 11.16 23.60
CA PHE A 54 -2.44 11.53 22.19
C PHE A 54 -3.07 12.88 21.85
N ASP A 55 -3.67 13.56 22.84
CA ASP A 55 -4.27 14.89 22.66
C ASP A 55 -3.21 15.87 22.11
N GLY A 56 -3.57 16.60 21.05
CA GLY A 56 -2.67 17.52 20.36
C GLY A 56 -1.72 16.89 19.33
N LEU A 57 -1.42 15.58 19.40
CA LEU A 57 -0.61 14.88 18.38
C LEU A 57 -1.42 14.45 17.15
N VAL A 58 -2.72 14.28 17.35
CA VAL A 58 -3.70 13.89 16.32
C VAL A 58 -4.50 15.11 15.85
N ALA A 59 -3.91 16.30 15.88
CA ALA A 59 -4.44 17.44 15.14
C ALA A 59 -4.19 17.19 13.65
N ARG A 60 -5.04 16.37 13.02
CA ARG A 60 -5.20 16.44 11.56
C ARG A 60 -5.79 17.83 11.31
N PRO A 61 -5.14 18.73 10.53
CA PRO A 61 -5.79 19.98 10.15
C PRO A 61 -7.04 19.57 9.39
N VAL A 62 -8.22 19.73 10.00
CA VAL A 62 -9.48 19.64 9.28
C VAL A 62 -9.53 20.95 8.51
N PRO A 63 -9.48 20.95 7.16
CA PRO A 63 -9.68 22.17 6.41
C PRO A 63 -11.05 22.73 6.83
N THR A 64 -11.07 23.93 7.40
CA THR A 64 -12.31 24.63 7.77
C THR A 64 -13.21 24.87 6.54
N PHE A 65 -12.67 24.67 5.33
CA PHE A 65 -13.40 24.55 4.08
C PHE A 65 -13.04 23.24 3.35
N ALA A 66 -13.65 22.13 3.74
CA ALA A 66 -13.80 20.98 2.87
C ALA A 66 -15.22 21.02 2.28
N PRO A 67 -15.42 21.05 0.95
CA PRO A 67 -16.76 20.98 0.40
C PRO A 67 -17.45 19.71 0.91
N ALA A 68 -18.75 19.79 1.22
CA ALA A 68 -19.54 18.72 1.85
C ALA A 68 -19.49 17.36 1.09
N ALA A 69 -18.96 17.34 -0.13
CA ALA A 69 -18.62 16.14 -0.88
C ALA A 69 -17.51 15.28 -0.22
N PHE A 70 -16.64 15.85 0.62
CA PHE A 70 -15.54 15.15 1.30
C PHE A 70 -15.81 14.80 2.76
N THR A 71 -16.97 15.19 3.32
CA THR A 71 -17.31 14.95 4.74
C THR A 71 -17.98 13.61 5.01
N ARG A 72 -18.24 12.79 3.99
CA ARG A 72 -18.66 11.41 4.22
C ARG A 72 -17.41 10.53 4.22
N PRO A 73 -16.99 9.96 5.37
CA PRO A 73 -16.12 8.80 5.31
C PRO A 73 -16.87 7.78 4.44
N ALA A 74 -16.35 7.49 3.25
CA ALA A 74 -16.83 6.35 2.49
C ALA A 74 -16.80 5.16 3.45
N PRO A 75 -17.89 4.39 3.60
CA PRO A 75 -17.88 3.25 4.49
C PRO A 75 -16.65 2.42 4.14
N ILE A 76 -15.78 2.20 5.13
CA ILE A 76 -14.68 1.24 5.03
C ILE A 76 -15.31 -0.13 4.87
N GLN A 77 -15.70 -0.44 3.63
CA GLN A 77 -16.26 -1.71 3.25
C GLN A 77 -15.11 -2.70 3.40
N ARG A 78 -15.04 -3.36 4.56
CA ARG A 78 -14.20 -4.55 4.75
C ARG A 78 -14.70 -5.57 3.73
N TYR A 79 -14.06 -5.58 2.58
CA TYR A 79 -14.34 -6.60 1.59
C TYR A 79 -13.81 -7.93 2.15
N GLU A 80 -14.73 -8.82 2.50
CA GLU A 80 -14.48 -10.05 3.27
C GLU A 80 -13.82 -11.17 2.44
N GLY A 81 -13.59 -10.92 1.14
CA GLY A 81 -12.87 -11.85 0.26
C GLY A 81 -11.37 -11.53 0.21
N ASP A 82 -10.54 -12.50 0.58
CA ASP A 82 -9.07 -12.43 0.73
C ASP A 82 -8.33 -11.73 -0.44
N GLY A 83 -8.92 -11.63 -1.64
CA GLY A 83 -8.37 -10.87 -2.77
C GLY A 83 -7.07 -11.47 -3.35
N ARG A 84 -6.38 -12.32 -2.60
CA ARG A 84 -5.13 -12.99 -2.91
C ARG A 84 -5.24 -13.87 -4.15
N GLY A 85 -6.30 -14.68 -4.25
CA GLY A 85 -6.50 -15.57 -5.39
C GLY A 85 -6.56 -14.80 -6.71
N MET A 86 -7.53 -13.89 -6.84
CA MET A 86 -7.66 -13.08 -8.06
C MET A 86 -6.55 -12.05 -8.23
N GLY A 87 -5.95 -11.56 -7.14
CA GLY A 87 -4.75 -10.72 -7.22
C GLY A 87 -3.56 -11.46 -7.83
N THR A 88 -3.34 -12.71 -7.42
CA THR A 88 -2.31 -13.60 -7.99
C THR A 88 -2.56 -13.84 -9.47
N VAL A 89 -3.80 -14.17 -9.84
CA VAL A 89 -4.21 -14.34 -11.25
C VAL A 89 -3.93 -13.06 -12.04
N ALA A 90 -4.27 -11.89 -11.50
CA ALA A 90 -4.02 -10.62 -12.18
C ALA A 90 -2.53 -10.39 -12.47
N HIS A 91 -1.63 -10.77 -11.56
CA HIS A 91 -0.18 -10.69 -11.81
C HIS A 91 0.26 -11.67 -12.91
N TRP A 92 -0.16 -12.94 -12.85
CA TRP A 92 0.28 -13.96 -13.81
C TRP A 92 -0.36 -13.88 -15.19
N LEU A 93 -1.52 -13.21 -15.33
CA LEU A 93 -2.06 -12.85 -16.64
C LEU A 93 -1.08 -12.00 -17.46
N GLY A 94 -0.10 -11.37 -16.82
CA GLY A 94 1.06 -10.76 -17.47
C GLY A 94 1.78 -11.67 -18.47
N TYR A 95 1.91 -12.97 -18.19
CA TYR A 95 2.63 -13.88 -19.08
C TYR A 95 1.94 -14.10 -20.43
N PRO A 96 0.66 -14.56 -20.49
CA PRO A 96 0.00 -14.81 -21.77
C PRO A 96 -0.52 -13.55 -22.46
N THR A 97 -0.77 -12.47 -21.72
CA THR A 97 -1.53 -11.32 -22.24
C THR A 97 -0.89 -9.96 -22.01
N PHE A 98 0.30 -9.92 -21.39
CA PHE A 98 0.98 -8.69 -21.04
C PHE A 98 0.05 -7.78 -20.19
N PHE A 99 -0.23 -6.56 -20.61
CA PHE A 99 -1.10 -5.63 -19.89
C PHE A 99 -2.60 -5.94 -20.05
N VAL A 100 -3.02 -6.72 -21.05
CA VAL A 100 -4.43 -6.89 -21.40
C VAL A 100 -5.22 -7.65 -20.33
N GLY A 101 -4.71 -8.78 -19.86
CA GLY A 101 -5.37 -9.57 -18.82
C GLY A 101 -5.50 -8.82 -17.49
N PRO A 102 -4.44 -8.19 -16.95
CA PRO A 102 -4.56 -7.30 -15.80
C PRO A 102 -5.59 -6.18 -16.03
N ALA A 103 -5.65 -5.56 -17.22
CA ALA A 103 -6.64 -4.54 -17.55
C ALA A 103 -8.08 -5.07 -17.50
N ILE A 104 -8.32 -6.27 -18.04
CA ILE A 104 -9.62 -6.93 -17.95
C ILE A 104 -10.00 -7.19 -16.48
N VAL A 105 -9.05 -7.64 -15.64
CA VAL A 105 -9.33 -7.85 -14.21
C VAL A 105 -9.67 -6.52 -13.51
N VAL A 106 -8.97 -5.43 -13.80
CA VAL A 106 -9.32 -4.08 -13.29
C VAL A 106 -10.74 -3.70 -13.70
N ALA A 107 -11.09 -3.90 -14.97
CA ALA A 107 -12.38 -3.52 -15.54
C ALA A 107 -13.55 -4.42 -15.12
N THR A 108 -13.29 -5.62 -14.59
CA THR A 108 -14.31 -6.62 -14.23
C THR A 108 -14.35 -6.85 -12.72
N THR A 109 -13.62 -7.85 -12.23
CA THR A 109 -13.60 -8.24 -10.81
C THR A 109 -13.09 -7.12 -9.90
N GLY A 110 -12.16 -6.30 -10.39
CA GLY A 110 -11.64 -5.12 -9.70
C GLY A 110 -12.70 -4.05 -9.43
N GLN A 111 -13.75 -3.94 -10.26
CA GLN A 111 -14.86 -3.01 -9.98
C GLN A 111 -15.68 -3.43 -8.78
N LYS A 112 -15.71 -4.73 -8.49
CA LYS A 112 -16.49 -5.31 -7.39
C LYS A 112 -15.67 -5.42 -6.10
N ASN A 113 -14.38 -5.78 -6.21
CA ASN A 113 -13.51 -6.04 -5.06
C ASN A 113 -12.30 -5.08 -5.02
N PRO A 114 -12.23 -4.14 -4.05
CA PRO A 114 -11.11 -3.21 -3.90
C PRO A 114 -9.74 -3.87 -3.67
N ALA A 115 -9.69 -5.01 -2.98
CA ALA A 115 -8.44 -5.75 -2.76
C ALA A 115 -7.91 -6.33 -4.08
N VAL A 116 -8.78 -6.92 -4.90
CA VAL A 116 -8.41 -7.40 -6.24
C VAL A 116 -8.00 -6.24 -7.14
N ARG A 117 -8.75 -5.12 -7.11
CA ARG A 117 -8.43 -3.92 -7.89
C ARG A 117 -7.02 -3.43 -7.61
N ARG A 118 -6.60 -3.41 -6.35
CA ARG A 118 -5.25 -2.98 -5.95
C ARG A 118 -4.17 -3.81 -6.64
N HIS A 119 -4.29 -5.14 -6.61
CA HIS A 119 -3.32 -6.03 -7.26
C HIS A 119 -3.37 -5.94 -8.78
N ALA A 120 -4.57 -5.87 -9.35
CA ALA A 120 -4.76 -5.78 -10.79
C ALA A 120 -4.24 -4.46 -11.38
N VAL A 121 -4.45 -3.33 -10.71
CA VAL A 121 -3.90 -2.02 -11.11
C VAL A 121 -2.37 -2.01 -10.99
N GLU A 122 -1.83 -2.60 -9.92
CA GLU A 122 -0.38 -2.71 -9.73
C GLU A 122 0.27 -3.57 -10.82
N ALA A 123 -0.32 -4.73 -11.14
CA ALA A 123 0.10 -5.59 -12.24
C ALA A 123 0.02 -4.87 -13.59
N LEU A 124 -1.10 -4.19 -13.87
CA LEU A 124 -1.31 -3.44 -15.09
C LEU A 124 -0.26 -2.34 -15.29
N ASN A 125 -0.01 -1.54 -14.26
CA ASN A 125 1.01 -0.49 -14.29
C ASN A 125 2.41 -1.06 -14.54
N PHE A 126 2.75 -2.20 -13.93
CA PHE A 126 4.03 -2.86 -14.18
C PHE A 126 4.15 -3.34 -15.63
N GLN A 127 3.10 -3.97 -16.18
CA GLN A 127 3.11 -4.42 -17.57
C GLN A 127 3.23 -3.25 -18.55
N LEU A 128 2.53 -2.13 -18.32
CA LEU A 128 2.68 -0.92 -19.13
C LEU A 128 4.10 -0.33 -19.02
N THR A 129 4.69 -0.34 -17.83
CA THR A 129 6.08 0.09 -17.62
C THR A 129 7.05 -0.81 -18.41
N ALA A 130 6.82 -2.12 -18.40
CA ALA A 130 7.62 -3.07 -19.15
C ALA A 130 7.49 -2.85 -20.67
N VAL A 131 6.27 -2.62 -21.20
CA VAL A 131 6.06 -2.24 -22.60
C VAL A 131 6.89 -1.00 -22.95
N GLY A 132 6.82 0.04 -22.12
CA GLY A 132 7.62 1.25 -22.31
C GLY A 132 9.13 0.97 -22.31
N ALA A 133 9.61 0.15 -21.39
CA ALA A 133 11.02 -0.22 -21.29
C ALA A 133 11.51 -1.03 -22.51
N PHE A 134 10.74 -2.03 -22.96
CA PHE A 134 11.08 -2.79 -24.18
C PHE A 134 11.04 -1.92 -25.43
N ALA A 135 10.05 -1.05 -25.56
CA ALA A 135 9.94 -0.13 -26.70
C ALA A 135 11.12 0.85 -26.72
N ALA A 136 11.45 1.46 -25.57
CA ALA A 136 12.59 2.36 -25.45
C ALA A 136 13.92 1.66 -25.79
N LEU A 137 14.12 0.43 -25.29
CA LEU A 137 15.30 -0.36 -25.61
C LEU A 137 15.36 -0.73 -27.10
N GLY A 138 14.23 -1.07 -27.73
CA GLY A 138 14.18 -1.37 -29.16
C GLY A 138 14.52 -0.18 -30.04
N ILE A 139 13.99 1.00 -29.71
CA ILE A 139 14.32 2.25 -30.39
C ILE A 139 15.82 2.54 -30.28
N LEU A 140 16.37 2.47 -29.06
CA LEU A 140 17.78 2.75 -28.81
C LEU A 140 18.69 1.72 -29.52
N THR A 141 18.30 0.45 -29.52
CA THR A 141 19.01 -0.61 -30.24
C THR A 141 19.09 -0.30 -31.73
N GLY A 142 17.99 0.19 -32.33
CA GLY A 142 17.95 0.62 -33.74
C GLY A 142 18.96 1.74 -34.04
N PHE A 143 18.99 2.79 -33.20
CA PHE A 143 19.98 3.87 -33.34
C PHE A 143 21.43 3.39 -33.19
N THR A 144 21.68 2.39 -32.34
CA THR A 144 23.01 1.81 -32.15
C THR A 144 23.36 0.70 -33.15
N HIS A 145 22.58 0.53 -34.23
CA HIS A 145 22.76 -0.53 -35.22
C HIS A 145 22.86 -1.93 -34.61
N GLY A 146 22.08 -2.20 -33.56
CA GLY A 146 22.01 -3.50 -32.90
C GLY A 146 22.95 -3.69 -31.70
N PHE A 147 23.88 -2.76 -31.42
CA PHE A 147 24.85 -2.92 -30.33
C PHE A 147 24.20 -3.20 -28.97
N LEU A 148 23.08 -2.55 -28.65
CA LEU A 148 22.36 -2.76 -27.38
C LEU A 148 21.43 -3.98 -27.35
N GLY A 149 21.39 -4.77 -28.43
CA GLY A 149 20.49 -5.92 -28.54
C GLY A 149 20.70 -6.96 -27.44
N PHE A 150 21.92 -7.08 -26.89
CA PHE A 150 22.22 -8.01 -25.80
C PHE A 150 21.50 -7.69 -24.48
N LEU A 151 20.92 -6.49 -24.33
CA LEU A 151 20.16 -6.10 -23.14
C LEU A 151 18.73 -6.67 -23.12
N PHE A 152 18.17 -7.06 -24.27
CA PHE A 152 16.83 -7.65 -24.36
C PHE A 152 16.64 -8.89 -23.48
N PRO A 153 17.53 -9.92 -23.52
CA PRO A 153 17.37 -11.08 -22.64
C PRO A 153 17.46 -10.71 -21.16
N ILE A 154 18.30 -9.72 -20.78
CA ILE A 154 18.42 -9.26 -19.39
C ILE A 154 17.09 -8.62 -18.93
N LEU A 155 16.53 -7.72 -19.74
CA LEU A 155 15.25 -7.09 -19.45
C LEU A 155 14.10 -8.11 -19.45
N GLY A 156 14.13 -9.09 -20.37
CA GLY A 156 13.21 -10.23 -20.45
C GLY A 156 13.20 -11.06 -19.18
N ILE A 157 14.38 -11.46 -18.69
CA ILE A 157 14.53 -12.21 -17.45
C ILE A 157 14.04 -11.40 -16.26
N LEU A 158 14.40 -10.12 -16.17
CA LEU A 158 13.94 -9.24 -15.09
C LEU A 158 12.41 -9.12 -15.07
N TRP A 159 11.80 -8.87 -16.23
CA TRP A 159 10.34 -8.80 -16.38
C TRP A 159 9.67 -10.12 -15.99
N PHE A 160 10.20 -11.24 -16.45
CA PHE A 160 9.68 -12.57 -16.17
C PHE A 160 9.72 -12.88 -14.67
N LEU A 161 10.88 -12.71 -14.04
CA LEU A 161 11.07 -12.96 -12.61
C LEU A 161 10.17 -12.08 -11.76
N LEU A 162 10.11 -10.78 -12.04
CA LEU A 162 9.25 -9.86 -11.32
C LEU A 162 7.77 -10.24 -11.47
N THR A 163 7.32 -10.58 -12.69
CA THR A 163 5.94 -11.03 -12.93
C THR A 163 5.59 -12.26 -12.09
N GLY A 164 6.48 -13.25 -12.05
CA GLY A 164 6.34 -14.47 -11.26
C GLY A 164 6.30 -14.19 -9.76
N ILE A 165 7.27 -13.41 -9.26
CA ILE A 165 7.37 -13.00 -7.85
C ILE A 165 6.11 -12.24 -7.44
N GLY A 166 5.57 -11.36 -8.29
CA GLY A 166 4.40 -10.58 -7.94
C GLY A 166 3.15 -11.41 -7.70
N GLY A 167 2.95 -12.46 -8.49
CA GLY A 167 1.89 -13.44 -8.24
C GLY A 167 2.17 -14.25 -6.97
N LEU A 168 3.37 -14.82 -6.83
CA LEU A 168 3.71 -15.66 -5.69
C LEU A 168 3.66 -14.90 -4.35
N ALA A 169 4.19 -13.68 -4.30
CA ALA A 169 4.17 -12.83 -3.11
C ALA A 169 2.74 -12.37 -2.77
N THR A 170 1.90 -12.13 -3.77
CA THR A 170 0.47 -11.85 -3.55
C THR A 170 -0.24 -13.07 -2.97
N ALA A 171 0.03 -14.27 -3.48
CA ALA A 171 -0.52 -15.51 -2.94
C ALA A 171 -0.08 -15.74 -1.49
N ALA A 172 1.21 -15.53 -1.18
CA ALA A 172 1.77 -15.82 0.14
C ALA A 172 1.40 -14.76 1.20
N THR A 173 1.44 -13.47 0.86
CA THR A 173 1.33 -12.38 1.84
C THR A 173 0.04 -11.56 1.68
N GLY A 174 -0.57 -11.56 0.49
CA GLY A 174 -1.67 -10.67 0.10
C GLY A 174 -1.28 -9.20 -0.03
N LYS A 175 0.01 -8.90 -0.05
CA LYS A 175 0.53 -7.55 -0.24
C LYS A 175 1.79 -7.61 -1.10
N PHE A 176 1.69 -7.13 -2.33
CA PHE A 176 2.86 -7.00 -3.20
C PHE A 176 2.81 -5.69 -3.96
N ARG A 177 3.99 -5.12 -4.24
CA ARG A 177 4.19 -3.95 -5.09
C ARG A 177 5.46 -4.15 -5.89
N TYR A 178 5.41 -3.81 -7.16
CA TYR A 178 6.57 -3.97 -8.02
C TYR A 178 7.61 -2.86 -7.74
N PRO A 179 8.90 -3.19 -7.74
CA PRO A 179 9.93 -2.18 -7.87
C PRO A 179 9.88 -1.56 -9.28
N PHE A 180 10.36 -0.32 -9.43
CA PHE A 180 10.54 0.35 -10.73
C PHE A 180 9.30 0.43 -11.63
N THR A 181 8.11 0.61 -11.04
CA THR A 181 6.83 0.71 -11.77
C THR A 181 6.28 2.12 -11.83
N LEU A 182 5.88 2.56 -13.03
CA LEU A 182 5.17 3.82 -13.25
C LEU A 182 3.67 3.65 -12.94
N ARG A 183 3.16 4.45 -12.01
CA ARG A 183 1.75 4.37 -11.56
C ARG A 183 0.85 5.26 -12.41
N LEU A 184 0.53 4.76 -13.60
CA LEU A 184 -0.31 5.47 -14.59
C LEU A 184 -1.79 5.41 -14.21
N ILE A 185 -2.24 4.25 -13.73
CA ILE A 185 -3.63 3.97 -13.37
C ILE A 185 -3.78 3.97 -11.84
N LYS A 186 -4.87 4.58 -11.34
CA LYS A 186 -5.21 4.74 -9.91
C LYS A 186 -6.49 3.99 -9.54
#